data_AF-A0A7C3RVQ9-F1
#
_entry.id   AF-A0A7C3RVQ9-F1
#
_cell.length_a   1.000
_cell.length_b   1.000
_cell.length_c   1.000
_cell.angle_alpha   90.00
_cell.angle_beta   90.00
_cell.angle_gamma   90.00
#
_symmetry.space_group_name_H-M   'P 1'
#
loop_
_entity.id
_entity.type
_entity.pdbx_description
1 polymer ?
#
loop_
_entity_poly.entity_id
_entity_poly.type
_entity_poly.pdbx_seq_one_letter_code
_entity_poly.pdbx_strand_id
1 'polypeptide(L)' 'MEKIPMSAPDLDENDIQAVLEVLKSGRLALGPKAKEFEELMADYIGVKYAVAVSSGTAGLH' A
#
# COMPACT_ATOMS: atom_id res chain seq x y z
N MET A 1 -0.31 -33.38 6.00
CA MET A 1 0.61 -32.58 6.85
C MET A 1 0.36 -31.13 6.50
N GLU A 2 -0.23 -30.38 7.41
CA GLU A 2 -0.52 -28.96 7.19
C GLU A 2 0.79 -28.17 7.25
N LYS A 3 1.06 -27.35 6.23
CA LYS A 3 2.29 -26.54 6.18
C LYS A 3 2.10 -25.33 7.08
N ILE A 4 3.01 -25.12 8.03
CA ILE A 4 3.04 -23.89 8.85
C ILE A 4 4.02 -22.91 8.18
N PRO A 5 3.53 -21.86 7.50
CA PRO A 5 4.40 -20.88 6.86
C PRO A 5 5.07 -19.97 7.91
N MET A 6 6.28 -19.47 7.60
CA MET A 6 6.98 -18.49 8.44
C MET A 6 6.30 -17.12 8.40
N SER A 7 5.65 -16.77 7.29
CA SER A 7 4.94 -15.51 7.09
C SER A 7 3.79 -15.70 6.09
N ALA A 8 2.72 -14.95 6.28
CA ALA A 8 1.64 -14.79 5.33
C ALA A 8 1.21 -13.30 5.29
N PRO A 9 0.67 -12.81 4.17
CA PRO A 9 0.04 -11.50 4.13
C PRO A 9 -1.10 -11.43 5.16
N ASP A 10 -1.21 -10.28 5.83
CA ASP A 10 -2.38 -9.94 6.64
C ASP A 10 -3.30 -9.10 5.76
N LEU A 11 -4.48 -9.62 5.46
CA LEU A 11 -5.44 -9.01 4.53
C LEU A 11 -6.85 -9.17 5.10
N ASP A 12 -7.60 -8.07 5.10
CA ASP A 12 -9.00 -8.05 5.50
C ASP A 12 -9.94 -7.57 4.37
N GLU A 13 -11.23 -7.40 4.69
CA GLU A 13 -12.22 -6.94 3.72
C GLU A 13 -11.97 -5.50 3.26
N ASN A 14 -11.39 -4.64 4.11
CA ASN A 14 -11.10 -3.25 3.75
C ASN A 14 -10.02 -3.20 2.67
N ASP A 15 -9.00 -4.07 2.74
CA ASP A 15 -7.97 -4.19 1.71
C ASP A 15 -8.59 -4.56 0.35
N ILE A 16 -9.53 -5.52 0.36
CA ILE A 16 -10.24 -5.95 -0.85
C ILE A 16 -11.06 -4.80 -1.43
N GLN A 17 -11.82 -4.08 -0.60
CA GLN A 17 -12.62 -2.95 -1.07
C GLN A 17 -11.76 -1.82 -1.64
N ALA A 18 -10.62 -1.50 -1.02
CA ALA A 18 -9.70 -0.49 -1.51
C ALA A 18 -9.17 -0.82 -2.91
N VAL A 19 -8.86 -2.10 -3.17
CA VAL A 19 -8.46 -2.56 -4.51
C VAL A 19 -9.63 -2.47 -5.49
N LEU A 20 -10.83 -2.90 -5.10
CA LEU A 20 -12.02 -2.85 -5.95
C LEU A 20 -12.38 -1.41 -6.36
N GLU A 21 -12.21 -0.42 -5.50
CA GLU A 21 -12.39 1.00 -5.84
C GLU A 21 -11.47 1.43 -6.98
N VAL A 22 -10.18 1.06 -6.93
CA VAL A 22 -9.21 1.39 -7.97
C VAL A 22 -9.58 0.70 -9.28
N LEU A 23 -9.95 -0.57 -9.24
CA LEU A 23 -10.39 -1.31 -10.44
C LEU A 23 -11.63 -0.67 -11.08
N LYS A 24 -12.63 -0.31 -10.27
CA LYS A 24 -13.85 0.36 -10.74
C LYS A 24 -13.58 1.76 -11.30
N SER A 25 -12.55 2.45 -10.81
CA SER A 25 -12.17 3.78 -11.30
C SER A 25 -11.59 3.78 -12.72
N GLY A 26 -11.09 2.63 -13.20
CA GLY A 26 -10.42 2.50 -14.50
C GLY A 26 -9.02 3.13 -14.57
N ARG A 27 -8.53 3.78 -13.51
CA ARG A 27 -7.21 4.42 -13.46
C ARG A 27 -6.25 3.62 -12.59
N LEU A 28 -5.53 2.69 -13.21
CA LEU A 28 -4.63 1.75 -12.52
C LEU A 28 -3.26 2.34 -12.17
N ALA A 29 -2.83 3.39 -12.85
CA ALA A 29 -1.52 4.01 -12.66
C ALA A 29 -1.65 5.52 -12.48
N LEU A 30 -0.71 6.11 -11.72
CA LEU A 30 -0.65 7.54 -11.44
C LEU A 30 -1.98 8.09 -10.89
N GLY A 31 -2.73 7.28 -10.15
CA GLY A 31 -3.97 7.67 -9.48
C GLY A 31 -3.72 8.37 -8.14
N PRO A 32 -4.78 8.87 -7.47
CA PRO A 32 -4.64 9.64 -6.24
C PRO A 32 -4.21 8.78 -5.04
N LYS A 33 -4.49 7.47 -5.05
CA LYS A 33 -4.21 6.54 -3.93
C LYS A 33 -2.74 6.53 -3.48
N ALA A 34 -1.79 6.73 -4.40
CA ALA A 34 -0.37 6.81 -4.02
C ALA A 34 -0.08 8.04 -3.15
N LYS A 35 -0.63 9.21 -3.52
CA LYS A 35 -0.47 10.46 -2.75
C LYS A 35 -1.20 10.39 -1.41
N GLU A 36 -2.40 9.80 -1.39
CA GLU A 36 -3.15 9.55 -0.16
C GLU A 36 -2.35 8.66 0.81
N PHE A 37 -1.73 7.59 0.30
CA PHE A 37 -0.87 6.73 1.11
C PHE A 37 0.36 7.47 1.66
N GLU A 38 1.00 8.31 0.86
CA GLU A 38 2.13 9.13 1.30
C GLU A 38 1.74 10.10 2.43
N GLU A 39 0.61 10.79 2.30
CA GLU A 39 0.09 11.70 3.33
C GLU A 39 -0.20 10.95 4.64
N LEU A 40 -0.93 9.82 4.55
CA LEU A 40 -1.25 8.99 5.72
C LEU A 40 -0.01 8.43 6.41
N MET A 41 1.01 8.03 5.64
CA MET A 41 2.26 7.52 6.19
C MET A 41 3.09 8.62 6.86
N ALA A 42 3.13 9.81 6.27
CA ALA A 42 3.80 10.96 6.88
C ALA A 42 3.16 11.32 8.24
N ASP A 43 1.82 11.36 8.28
CA ASP A 43 1.06 11.62 9.50
C ASP A 43 1.23 10.51 10.55
N TYR A 44 1.19 9.24 10.14
CA TYR A 44 1.34 8.09 11.04
C TYR A 44 2.70 8.08 11.75
N ILE A 45 3.78 8.41 11.03
CA ILE A 45 5.14 8.44 11.58
C ILE A 45 5.42 9.77 12.29
N GLY A 46 4.71 10.85 11.94
CA GLY A 46 4.95 12.20 12.46
C GLY A 46 6.11 12.92 11.76
N VAL A 47 6.28 12.67 10.45
CA VAL A 47 7.31 13.32 9.61
C VAL A 47 6.66 14.24 8.58
N LYS A 48 7.45 15.17 8.03
CA LYS A 48 6.93 16.14 7.07
C LYS A 48 6.61 15.53 5.70
N TYR A 49 7.31 14.47 5.31
CA TYR A 49 7.24 13.89 3.97
C TYR A 49 7.38 12.37 4.04
N ALA A 50 6.64 11.68 3.17
CA ALA A 50 6.84 10.27 2.83
C ALA A 50 6.71 10.10 1.32
N VAL A 51 7.34 9.07 0.76
CA VAL A 51 7.32 8.79 -0.69
C VAL A 51 7.08 7.30 -0.89
N ALA A 52 6.08 6.96 -1.70
CA ALA A 52 5.74 5.59 -2.06
C ALA A 52 6.62 5.11 -3.21
N VAL A 53 7.25 3.96 -3.02
CA VAL A 53 8.10 3.31 -4.03
C VAL A 53 7.70 1.85 -4.20
N SER A 54 8.14 1.23 -5.30
CA SER A 54 7.76 -0.14 -5.65
C SER A 54 8.29 -1.22 -4.70
N SER A 55 9.35 -0.93 -3.93
CA SER A 55 9.95 -1.85 -2.96
C SER A 55 10.86 -1.13 -1.97
N GLY A 56 11.21 -1.79 -0.86
CA GLY A 56 12.18 -1.25 0.10
C GLY A 56 13.55 -0.96 -0.53
N THR A 57 14.00 -1.80 -1.47
CA THR A 57 15.26 -1.59 -2.20
C THR A 57 15.23 -0.32 -3.04
N ALA A 58 14.09 0.00 -3.67
CA ALA A 58 13.92 1.25 -4.42
C ALA A 58 13.88 2.50 -3.52
N GLY A 59 13.61 2.36 -2.22
CA GLY A 59 13.70 3.46 -1.26
C GLY A 59 15.13 3.75 -0.78
N LEU A 60 16.07 2.82 -1.01
CA LEU A 60 17.47 2.96 -0.63
C LEU A 60 18.36 3.48 -1.77
N HIS A 61 17.93 3.30 -3.01
CA HIS A 61 18.66 3.69 -4.22
C HIS A 61 18.15 5.01 -4.78
#